data_AF-A0AAW8KL42-F1
#
_entry.id   AF-A0AAW8KL42-F1
#
_cell.length_a   1.000
_cell.length_b   1.000
_cell.length_c   1.000
_cell.angle_alpha   90.00
_cell.angle_beta   90.00
_cell.angle_gamma   90.00
#
_symmetry.space_group_name_H-M   'P 1'
#
loop_
_entity.id
_entity.type
_entity.pdbx_description
1 polymer ?
#
loop_
_entity_poly.entity_id
_entity_poly.type
_entity_poly.pdbx_seq_one_letter_code
_entity_poly.pdbx_strand_id
1 'polypeptide(L)'
;LELPSPAYYFVPFYIDQKRGWSSIFGSFKNLGQYQFWQKPILNYHCGITNDEISKLDYKISKNKFEIKTHEEERKKVENTIEIVSEINEENNFFNLNRAQLNDNLDLIDNDYESLIKDQNFSLSQLNIEKNIILDLKAQRNYSLKLAKELENDFFFATENISTDSVECPLCGTHHKNSLLEKSKLVKEKDDLFQLISQLDEEIYSAEIRLNFHKEELFVIGNALASLHTKISFDTEKLINCATTQRSINLIENKANQLIENKNIIINKLEDEITKNNEDKKLINNKFTKNEIFSEFREIFTELNSFLNTDYSTDVISKSNIHSYTQFDTNGGAADSTRSIFLYHSILIKLIEGFSKEVIAPFIIDTPNQQEQAKENYEKIISTLFNKFSENIQIFLCAMENTALDPFKENANVITLSCKKSLLQKEKYIDVLKYFTDLKKEIDSNTIITF
;
A
#
# COMPACT_ATOMS: atom_id res chain seq x y z
N LEU A 1 16.35 8.37 14.58
CA LEU A 1 17.23 7.99 15.70
C LEU A 1 17.76 9.28 16.33
N GLU A 2 17.71 9.38 17.65
CA GLU A 2 18.03 10.59 18.44
C GLU A 2 19.38 10.42 19.14
N LEU A 3 20.08 11.53 19.41
CA LEU A 3 21.30 11.52 20.23
C LEU A 3 20.91 11.32 21.70
N PRO A 4 21.46 10.31 22.41
CA PRO A 4 21.12 10.08 23.81
C PRO A 4 21.62 11.24 24.68
N SER A 5 20.91 11.49 25.79
CA SER A 5 21.35 12.52 26.74
C SER A 5 22.74 12.22 27.33
N PRO A 6 23.51 13.23 27.74
CA PRO A 6 24.82 13.02 28.38
C PRO A 6 24.77 12.12 29.63
N ALA A 7 23.61 11.96 30.25
CA ALA A 7 23.45 11.09 31.42
C ALA A 7 23.93 9.66 31.15
N TYR A 8 23.69 9.10 29.95
CA TYR A 8 24.11 7.75 29.60
C TYR A 8 25.63 7.56 29.65
N TYR A 9 26.39 8.62 29.36
CA TYR A 9 27.85 8.61 29.39
C TYR A 9 28.40 8.70 30.82
N PHE A 10 27.76 9.49 31.68
CA PHE A 10 28.21 9.67 33.07
C PHE A 10 27.78 8.54 34.03
N VAL A 11 26.98 7.59 33.55
CA VAL A 11 26.44 6.46 34.34
C VAL A 11 27.52 5.70 35.13
N PRO A 12 28.67 5.30 34.55
CA PRO A 12 29.71 4.59 35.29
C PRO A 12 30.40 5.45 36.35
N PHE A 13 30.38 6.76 36.17
CA PHE A 13 31.21 7.74 36.88
C PHE A 13 30.49 8.48 37.99
N TYR A 14 29.23 8.15 38.28
CA TYR A 14 28.47 8.88 39.30
C TYR A 14 27.65 7.99 40.21
N ILE A 15 27.89 8.13 41.51
CA ILE A 15 27.08 7.50 42.58
C ILE A 15 26.41 8.62 43.37
N ASP A 16 25.09 8.80 43.19
CA ASP A 16 24.31 9.79 43.93
C ASP A 16 23.88 9.27 45.31
N GLN A 17 23.71 10.19 46.27
CA GLN A 17 23.33 9.85 47.65
C GLN A 17 22.00 9.08 47.74
N LYS A 18 21.03 9.36 46.85
CA LYS A 18 19.65 8.88 47.03
C LYS A 18 19.39 7.52 46.40
N ARG A 19 19.88 7.27 45.19
CA ARG A 19 19.51 6.08 44.41
C ARG A 19 20.72 5.28 43.91
N GLY A 20 21.85 5.94 43.68
CA GLY A 20 23.09 5.33 43.20
C GLY A 20 23.59 4.23 44.13
N TRP A 21 23.37 4.39 45.44
CA TRP A 21 23.70 3.40 46.46
C TRP A 21 22.65 2.30 46.67
N SER A 22 21.54 2.32 45.94
CA SER A 22 20.48 1.31 46.05
C SER A 22 20.37 0.44 44.79
N SER A 23 20.85 0.92 43.65
CA SER A 23 20.92 0.14 42.42
C SER A 23 22.00 0.69 41.50
N ILE A 24 22.74 -0.21 40.87
CA ILE A 24 23.72 0.13 39.84
C ILE A 24 23.04 0.94 38.74
N PHE A 25 23.65 2.08 38.41
CA PHE A 25 23.15 3.07 37.45
C PHE A 25 21.86 3.79 37.85
N GLY A 26 21.45 3.69 39.12
CA GLY A 26 20.29 4.39 39.68
C GLY A 26 20.45 5.91 39.81
N SER A 27 21.66 6.44 39.61
CA SER A 27 22.00 7.84 39.85
C SER A 27 21.23 8.84 38.97
N PHE A 28 20.96 8.49 37.72
CA PHE A 28 20.24 9.35 36.78
C PHE A 28 18.75 8.96 36.67
N LYS A 29 17.89 9.91 36.28
CA LYS A 29 16.46 9.67 36.03
C LYS A 29 16.22 9.46 34.54
N ASN A 30 15.10 8.83 34.20
CA ASN A 30 14.59 8.71 32.83
C ASN A 30 15.53 8.00 31.83
N LEU A 31 16.41 7.12 32.30
CA LEU A 31 17.24 6.30 31.41
C LEU A 31 16.45 5.19 30.68
N GLY A 32 15.17 5.00 31.00
CA GLY A 32 14.28 4.03 30.36
C GLY A 32 13.80 4.40 28.95
N GLN A 33 14.23 5.53 28.39
CA GLN A 33 13.87 5.93 27.01
C GLN A 33 14.34 4.91 25.97
N TYR A 34 15.47 4.24 26.22
CA TYR A 34 16.02 3.20 25.35
C TYR A 34 15.96 1.85 26.06
N GLN A 35 15.43 0.82 25.40
CA GLN A 35 15.45 -0.53 25.96
C GLN A 35 16.86 -1.12 25.92
N PHE A 36 17.24 -1.88 26.96
CA PHE A 36 18.51 -2.62 27.05
C PHE A 36 19.78 -1.77 26.84
N TRP A 37 19.73 -0.48 27.18
CA TRP A 37 20.81 0.49 26.96
C TRP A 37 22.10 0.20 27.73
N GLN A 38 22.02 -0.51 28.85
CA GLN A 38 23.15 -0.78 29.75
C GLN A 38 24.27 -1.52 29.02
N LYS A 39 23.92 -2.53 28.21
CA LYS A 39 24.91 -3.38 27.52
C LYS A 39 25.72 -2.62 26.46
N PRO A 40 25.10 -1.85 25.54
CA PRO A 40 25.83 -0.98 24.61
C PRO A 40 26.74 0.02 25.32
N ILE A 41 26.25 0.69 26.38
CA ILE A 41 27.02 1.68 27.13
C ILE A 41 28.23 1.05 27.83
N LEU A 42 28.05 -0.10 28.48
CA LEU A 42 29.15 -0.82 29.13
C LEU A 42 30.17 -1.37 28.13
N ASN A 43 29.70 -1.87 26.98
CA ASN A 43 30.60 -2.31 25.92
C ASN A 43 31.47 -1.16 25.41
N TYR A 44 30.89 0.04 25.30
CA TYR A 44 31.60 1.22 24.82
C TYR A 44 32.64 1.68 25.84
N HIS A 45 32.21 1.93 27.07
CA HIS A 45 33.08 2.39 28.15
C HIS A 45 34.24 1.42 28.44
N CYS A 46 33.98 0.11 28.48
CA CYS A 46 35.02 -0.87 28.75
C CYS A 46 35.86 -1.26 27.52
N GLY A 47 35.69 -0.59 26.37
CA GLY A 47 36.51 -0.81 25.17
C GLY A 47 36.20 -2.08 24.36
N ILE A 48 35.05 -2.74 24.59
CA ILE A 48 34.57 -3.87 23.76
C ILE A 48 34.12 -3.38 22.38
N THR A 49 33.49 -2.21 22.35
CA THR A 49 33.21 -1.46 21.12
C THR A 49 33.92 -0.11 21.20
N ASN A 50 34.00 0.59 20.07
CA ASN A 50 34.60 1.90 19.97
C ASN A 50 33.73 2.81 19.07
N ASP A 51 34.15 4.05 18.85
CA ASP A 51 33.40 5.02 18.04
C ASP A 51 33.20 4.55 16.59
N GLU A 52 34.23 3.96 15.96
CA GLU A 52 34.15 3.44 14.59
C GLU A 52 33.15 2.30 14.45
N ILE A 53 33.23 1.31 15.36
CA ILE A 53 32.29 0.17 15.39
C ILE A 53 30.88 0.66 15.69
N SER A 54 30.71 1.58 16.64
CA SER A 54 29.41 2.14 17.02
C SER A 54 28.76 2.91 15.85
N LYS A 55 29.56 3.64 15.05
CA LYS A 55 29.09 4.31 13.83
C LYS A 55 28.62 3.31 12.77
N LEU A 56 29.32 2.19 12.61
CA LEU A 56 28.89 1.12 11.69
C LEU A 56 27.62 0.43 12.19
N ASP A 57 27.52 0.12 13.49
CA ASP A 57 26.32 -0.43 14.10
C ASP A 57 25.11 0.50 13.92
N TYR A 58 25.32 1.81 14.05
CA TYR A 58 24.30 2.81 13.74
C TYR A 58 23.82 2.73 12.28
N LYS A 59 24.76 2.70 11.31
CA LYS A 59 24.43 2.58 9.88
C LYS A 59 23.65 1.29 9.59
N ILE A 60 24.11 0.17 10.16
CA ILE A 60 23.44 -1.14 10.01
C ILE A 60 22.01 -1.07 10.57
N SER A 61 21.83 -0.54 11.78
CA SER A 61 20.52 -0.39 12.40
C SER A 61 19.58 0.53 11.61
N LYS A 62 20.11 1.63 11.06
CA LYS A 62 19.36 2.54 10.20
C LYS A 62 18.90 1.82 8.93
N ASN A 63 19.80 1.15 8.22
CA ASN A 63 19.47 0.42 6.99
C ASN A 63 18.46 -0.71 7.25
N LYS A 64 18.58 -1.45 8.37
CA LYS A 64 17.58 -2.46 8.77
C LYS A 64 16.19 -1.87 8.99
N PHE A 65 16.11 -0.68 9.58
CA PHE A 65 14.84 0.01 9.76
C PHE A 65 14.23 0.47 8.43
N GLU A 66 15.05 0.97 7.51
CA GLU A 66 14.61 1.35 6.16
C GLU A 66 14.15 0.14 5.34
N ILE A 67 14.87 -0.98 5.40
CA ILE A 67 14.45 -2.27 4.80
C ILE A 67 13.06 -2.66 5.31
N LYS A 68 12.87 -2.71 6.63
CA LYS A 68 11.57 -3.07 7.22
C LYS A 68 10.44 -2.16 6.72
N THR A 69 10.71 -0.86 6.60
CA THR A 69 9.75 0.11 6.06
C THR A 69 9.38 -0.22 4.61
N HIS A 70 10.36 -0.50 3.76
CA HIS A 70 10.12 -0.86 2.37
C HIS A 70 9.48 -2.24 2.20
N GLU A 71 9.77 -3.21 3.06
CA GLU A 71 9.09 -4.52 3.10
C GLU A 71 7.60 -4.36 3.46
N GLU A 72 7.28 -3.53 4.45
CA GLU A 72 5.89 -3.23 4.81
C GLU A 72 5.13 -2.55 3.67
N GLU A 73 5.78 -1.62 2.96
CA GLU A 73 5.20 -0.99 1.75
C GLU A 73 5.02 -2.00 0.61
N ARG A 74 6.03 -2.85 0.35
CA ARG A 74 5.98 -3.88 -0.68
C ARG A 74 4.83 -4.84 -0.42
N LYS A 75 4.67 -5.29 0.82
CA LYS A 75 3.58 -6.20 1.23
C LYS A 75 2.19 -5.58 1.03
N LYS A 76 2.03 -4.26 1.24
CA LYS A 76 0.76 -3.57 0.93
C LYS A 76 0.44 -3.62 -0.56
N VAL A 77 1.45 -3.46 -1.42
CA VAL A 77 1.29 -3.55 -2.87
C VAL A 77 0.96 -4.98 -3.28
N GLU A 78 1.67 -5.98 -2.76
CA GLU A 78 1.41 -7.41 -2.99
C GLU A 78 -0.05 -7.78 -2.61
N ASN A 79 -0.50 -7.39 -1.42
CA ASN A 79 -1.90 -7.62 -1.00
C ASN A 79 -2.91 -6.93 -1.92
N THR A 80 -2.58 -5.75 -2.46
CA THR A 80 -3.47 -5.03 -3.40
C THR A 80 -3.61 -5.80 -4.71
N ILE A 81 -2.51 -6.38 -5.21
CA ILE A 81 -2.55 -7.23 -6.40
C ILE A 81 -3.41 -8.47 -6.14
N GLU A 82 -3.21 -9.15 -5.01
CA GLU A 82 -3.97 -10.35 -4.64
C GLU A 82 -5.48 -10.09 -4.65
N ILE A 83 -5.95 -8.99 -4.04
CA ILE A 83 -7.36 -8.59 -4.06
C ILE A 83 -7.86 -8.33 -5.49
N VAL A 84 -7.05 -7.65 -6.33
CA VAL A 84 -7.43 -7.37 -7.73
C VAL A 84 -7.52 -8.66 -8.55
N SER A 85 -6.61 -9.61 -8.30
CA SER A 85 -6.61 -10.93 -8.93
C SER A 85 -7.83 -11.76 -8.53
N GLU A 86 -8.19 -11.78 -7.24
CA GLU A 86 -9.40 -12.45 -6.75
C GLU A 86 -10.66 -11.90 -7.42
N ILE A 87 -10.78 -10.56 -7.50
CA ILE A 87 -11.88 -9.91 -8.21
C ILE A 87 -11.90 -10.32 -9.70
N ASN A 88 -10.74 -10.49 -10.33
CA ASN A 88 -10.67 -10.91 -11.73
C ASN A 88 -11.11 -12.37 -11.93
N GLU A 89 -10.66 -13.28 -11.05
CA GLU A 89 -10.98 -14.71 -11.11
C GLU A 89 -12.47 -14.99 -10.84
N GLU A 90 -13.04 -14.38 -9.81
CA GLU A 90 -14.47 -14.51 -9.50
C GLU A 90 -15.35 -14.06 -10.66
N ASN A 91 -14.88 -13.06 -11.41
CA ASN A 91 -15.70 -12.45 -12.43
C ASN A 91 -15.45 -13.01 -13.84
N ASN A 92 -14.36 -13.75 -14.08
CA ASN A 92 -14.04 -14.54 -15.30
C ASN A 92 -14.57 -13.92 -16.63
N PHE A 93 -14.47 -12.59 -16.73
CA PHE A 93 -15.36 -11.76 -17.56
C PHE A 93 -15.16 -11.97 -19.06
N PHE A 94 -13.95 -12.37 -19.48
CA PHE A 94 -13.57 -12.32 -20.89
C PHE A 94 -13.73 -13.67 -21.61
N ASN A 95 -13.45 -14.80 -20.94
CA ASN A 95 -13.57 -16.13 -21.55
C ASN A 95 -15.03 -16.60 -21.61
N LEU A 96 -15.82 -16.36 -20.56
CA LEU A 96 -17.25 -16.67 -20.57
C LEU A 96 -18.00 -15.84 -21.62
N ASN A 97 -17.71 -14.53 -21.71
CA ASN A 97 -18.38 -13.67 -22.68
C ASN A 97 -17.96 -13.95 -24.14
N ARG A 98 -16.72 -14.35 -24.44
CA ARG A 98 -16.34 -14.65 -25.85
C ARG A 98 -17.04 -15.88 -26.42
N ALA A 99 -17.13 -16.96 -25.63
CA ALA A 99 -17.79 -18.19 -26.07
C ALA A 99 -19.31 -17.99 -26.22
N GLN A 100 -19.95 -17.41 -25.19
CA GLN A 100 -21.39 -17.10 -25.24
C GLN A 100 -21.77 -16.14 -26.37
N LEU A 101 -20.87 -15.23 -26.72
CA LEU A 101 -21.11 -14.24 -27.76
C LEU A 101 -20.88 -14.79 -29.16
N ASN A 102 -19.91 -15.68 -29.38
CA ASN A 102 -19.78 -16.38 -30.65
C ASN A 102 -21.01 -17.25 -30.95
N ASP A 103 -21.48 -18.02 -29.96
CA ASP A 103 -22.69 -18.85 -30.13
C ASP A 103 -23.94 -17.99 -30.40
N ASN A 104 -24.05 -16.83 -29.73
CA ASN A 104 -25.15 -15.89 -29.98
C ASN A 104 -25.04 -15.19 -31.34
N LEU A 105 -23.84 -14.85 -31.81
CA LEU A 105 -23.63 -14.21 -33.11
C LEU A 105 -23.98 -15.15 -34.27
N ASP A 106 -23.60 -16.42 -34.21
CA ASP A 106 -23.94 -17.40 -35.24
C ASP A 106 -25.48 -17.61 -35.31
N LEU A 107 -26.16 -17.63 -34.17
CA LEU A 107 -27.62 -17.69 -34.12
C LEU A 107 -28.27 -16.41 -34.67
N ILE A 108 -27.74 -15.25 -34.31
CA ILE A 108 -28.23 -13.94 -34.79
C ILE A 108 -28.02 -13.78 -36.29
N ASP A 109 -26.88 -14.20 -36.83
CA ASP A 109 -26.58 -14.10 -38.27
C ASP A 109 -27.52 -15.00 -39.07
N ASN A 110 -27.77 -16.23 -38.62
CA ASN A 110 -28.73 -17.14 -39.25
C ASN A 110 -30.17 -16.57 -39.22
N ASP A 111 -30.59 -16.04 -38.07
CA ASP A 111 -31.91 -15.41 -37.91
C ASP A 111 -32.03 -14.15 -38.80
N TYR A 112 -30.98 -13.34 -38.87
CA TYR A 112 -30.94 -12.11 -39.67
C TYR A 112 -31.00 -12.41 -41.17
N GLU A 113 -30.20 -13.37 -41.65
CA GLU A 113 -30.24 -13.81 -43.05
C GLU A 113 -31.63 -14.36 -43.43
N SER A 114 -32.24 -15.16 -42.54
CA SER A 114 -33.59 -15.69 -42.75
C SER A 114 -34.61 -14.55 -42.87
N LEU A 115 -34.61 -13.60 -41.93
CA LEU A 115 -35.57 -12.49 -41.93
C LEU A 115 -35.42 -11.56 -43.14
N ILE A 116 -34.19 -11.31 -43.61
CA ILE A 116 -33.93 -10.53 -44.82
C ILE A 116 -34.45 -11.27 -46.06
N LYS A 117 -34.27 -12.60 -46.13
CA LYS A 117 -34.81 -13.42 -47.21
C LYS A 117 -36.35 -13.37 -47.23
N ASP A 118 -36.97 -13.52 -46.06
CA ASP A 118 -38.43 -13.45 -45.92
C ASP A 118 -38.97 -12.05 -46.26
N GLN A 119 -38.29 -10.99 -45.84
CA GLN A 119 -38.63 -9.62 -46.19
C GLN A 119 -38.63 -9.39 -47.71
N ASN A 120 -37.56 -9.83 -48.39
CA ASN A 120 -37.44 -9.71 -49.85
C ASN A 120 -38.53 -10.52 -50.56
N PHE A 121 -38.86 -11.70 -50.05
CA PHE A 121 -39.95 -12.52 -50.57
C PHE A 121 -41.29 -11.78 -50.44
N SER A 122 -41.69 -11.34 -49.23
CA SER A 122 -42.98 -10.66 -49.03
C SER A 122 -43.06 -9.33 -49.79
N LEU A 123 -41.96 -8.58 -49.95
CA LEU A 123 -41.92 -7.38 -50.82
C LEU A 123 -42.16 -7.72 -52.29
N SER A 124 -41.58 -8.81 -52.79
CA SER A 124 -41.78 -9.26 -54.16
C SER A 124 -43.24 -9.64 -54.41
N GLN A 125 -43.86 -10.39 -53.50
CA GLN A 125 -45.26 -10.80 -53.60
C GLN A 125 -46.21 -9.61 -53.50
N LEU A 126 -45.94 -8.66 -52.59
CA LEU A 126 -46.71 -7.43 -52.46
C LEU A 126 -46.72 -6.63 -53.77
N ASN A 127 -45.58 -6.53 -54.45
CA ASN A 127 -45.51 -5.87 -55.77
C ASN A 127 -46.28 -6.62 -56.85
N ILE A 128 -46.23 -7.96 -56.85
CA ILE A 128 -46.99 -8.80 -57.79
C ILE A 128 -48.49 -8.58 -57.59
N GLU A 129 -49.00 -8.71 -56.37
CA GLU A 129 -50.43 -8.51 -56.07
C GLU A 129 -50.89 -7.09 -56.39
N LYS A 130 -50.05 -6.08 -56.15
CA LYS A 130 -50.35 -4.69 -56.51
C LYS A 130 -50.51 -4.52 -58.02
N ASN A 131 -49.66 -5.15 -58.83
CA ASN A 131 -49.76 -5.10 -60.28
C ASN A 131 -51.00 -5.85 -60.79
N ILE A 132 -51.29 -7.03 -60.22
CA ILE A 132 -52.51 -7.80 -60.51
C ILE A 132 -53.76 -6.94 -60.25
N ILE A 133 -53.83 -6.28 -59.08
CA ILE A 133 -54.95 -5.39 -58.74
C ILE A 133 -55.09 -4.24 -59.75
N LEU A 134 -53.98 -3.64 -60.17
CA LEU A 134 -53.99 -2.55 -61.15
C LEU A 134 -54.53 -3.02 -62.51
N ASP A 135 -54.05 -4.16 -63.00
CA ASP A 135 -54.47 -4.73 -64.28
C ASP A 135 -55.94 -5.16 -64.26
N LEU A 136 -56.37 -5.85 -63.20
CA LEU A 136 -57.77 -6.26 -63.03
C LEU A 136 -58.70 -5.05 -62.92
N LYS A 137 -58.33 -4.01 -62.18
CA LYS A 137 -59.11 -2.76 -62.09
C LYS A 137 -59.20 -2.06 -63.45
N ALA A 138 -58.13 -2.08 -64.25
CA ALA A 138 -58.15 -1.52 -65.60
C ALA A 138 -59.09 -2.29 -66.53
N GLN A 139 -59.01 -3.64 -66.52
CA GLN A 139 -59.90 -4.52 -67.29
C GLN A 139 -61.36 -4.32 -66.89
N ARG A 140 -61.64 -4.31 -65.59
CA ARG A 140 -62.98 -4.07 -65.05
C ARG A 140 -63.54 -2.72 -65.50
N ASN A 141 -62.75 -1.66 -65.41
CA ASN A 141 -63.15 -0.32 -65.85
C ASN A 141 -63.42 -0.26 -67.36
N TYR A 142 -62.65 -0.99 -68.17
CA TYR A 142 -62.87 -1.09 -69.60
C TYR A 142 -64.18 -1.84 -69.91
N SER A 143 -64.40 -3.00 -69.28
CA SER A 143 -65.64 -3.79 -69.43
C SER A 143 -66.88 -3.00 -69.02
N LEU A 144 -66.80 -2.22 -67.94
CA LEU A 144 -67.88 -1.32 -67.51
C LEU A 144 -68.22 -0.25 -68.56
N LYS A 145 -67.20 0.35 -69.16
CA LYS A 145 -67.40 1.32 -70.26
C LYS A 145 -68.05 0.66 -71.46
N LEU A 146 -67.56 -0.51 -71.87
CA LEU A 146 -68.09 -1.24 -73.01
C LEU A 146 -69.55 -1.67 -72.80
N ALA A 147 -69.90 -2.15 -71.60
CA ALA A 147 -71.28 -2.50 -71.26
C ALA A 147 -72.22 -1.29 -71.36
N LYS A 148 -71.74 -0.10 -70.98
CA LYS A 148 -72.50 1.16 -71.10
C LYS A 148 -72.67 1.59 -72.56
N GLU A 149 -71.64 1.42 -73.40
CA GLU A 149 -71.75 1.70 -74.84
C GLU A 149 -72.74 0.75 -75.52
N LEU A 150 -72.69 -0.55 -75.23
CA LEU A 150 -73.66 -1.52 -75.77
C LEU A 150 -75.11 -1.21 -75.35
N GLU A 151 -75.29 -0.69 -74.13
CA GLU A 151 -76.58 -0.21 -73.67
C GLU A 151 -77.08 1.00 -74.48
N ASN A 152 -76.20 1.99 -74.70
CA ASN A 152 -76.51 3.14 -75.55
C ASN A 152 -76.82 2.71 -76.99
N ASP A 153 -76.05 1.77 -77.55
CA ASP A 153 -76.24 1.23 -78.90
C ASP A 153 -77.60 0.52 -79.03
N PHE A 154 -77.98 -0.26 -78.02
CA PHE A 154 -79.29 -0.91 -77.96
C PHE A 154 -80.43 0.11 -77.93
N PHE A 155 -80.34 1.14 -77.07
CA PHE A 155 -81.33 2.22 -77.01
C PHE A 155 -81.41 2.98 -78.34
N PHE A 156 -80.26 3.33 -78.92
CA PHE A 156 -80.19 4.03 -80.19
C PHE A 156 -80.83 3.22 -81.33
N ALA A 157 -80.46 1.95 -81.47
CA ALA A 157 -81.00 1.05 -82.49
C ALA A 157 -82.52 0.77 -82.34
N THR A 158 -83.05 0.93 -81.12
CA THR A 158 -84.47 0.68 -80.81
C THR A 158 -85.33 1.92 -80.99
N GLU A 159 -84.89 3.06 -80.48
CA GLU A 159 -85.72 4.28 -80.42
C GLU A 159 -85.53 5.20 -81.63
N ASN A 160 -84.37 5.16 -82.28
CA ASN A 160 -84.00 6.16 -83.30
C ASN A 160 -83.94 5.61 -84.73
N ILE A 161 -84.13 4.31 -84.93
CA ILE A 161 -84.01 3.66 -86.25
C ILE A 161 -85.26 2.86 -86.54
N SER A 162 -86.06 3.33 -87.51
CA SER A 162 -87.31 2.70 -87.95
C SER A 162 -87.14 1.71 -89.11
N THR A 163 -85.94 1.63 -89.70
CA THR A 163 -85.60 0.72 -90.80
C THR A 163 -84.94 -0.57 -90.31
N ASP A 164 -85.17 -1.67 -91.03
CA ASP A 164 -84.55 -2.98 -90.75
C ASP A 164 -83.05 -3.05 -91.10
N SER A 165 -82.45 -1.93 -91.49
CA SER A 165 -81.03 -1.82 -91.81
C SER A 165 -80.43 -0.52 -91.26
N VAL A 166 -79.19 -0.63 -90.77
CA VAL A 166 -78.35 0.47 -90.27
C VAL A 166 -77.06 0.48 -91.05
N GLU A 167 -76.71 1.59 -91.66
CA GLU A 167 -75.40 1.79 -92.27
C GLU A 167 -74.39 2.24 -91.20
N CYS A 168 -73.25 1.56 -91.11
CA CYS A 168 -72.17 1.97 -90.24
C CYS A 168 -71.50 3.23 -90.79
N PRO A 169 -71.50 4.36 -90.06
CA PRO A 169 -70.93 5.62 -90.54
C PRO A 169 -69.40 5.59 -90.67
N LEU A 170 -68.74 4.57 -90.11
CA LEU A 170 -67.28 4.41 -90.14
C LEU A 170 -66.79 3.56 -91.33
N CYS A 171 -67.54 2.53 -91.73
CA CYS A 171 -67.09 1.59 -92.75
C CYS A 171 -68.09 1.34 -93.89
N GLY A 172 -69.27 1.97 -93.87
CA GLY A 172 -70.31 1.82 -94.91
C GLY A 172 -71.01 0.45 -94.93
N THR A 173 -70.68 -0.45 -93.99
CA THR A 173 -71.32 -1.77 -93.90
C THR A 173 -72.77 -1.61 -93.43
N HIS A 174 -73.69 -2.26 -94.13
CA HIS A 174 -75.10 -2.28 -93.76
C HIS A 174 -75.39 -3.45 -92.83
N HIS A 175 -75.68 -3.15 -91.57
CA HIS A 175 -76.09 -4.10 -90.56
C HIS A 175 -77.61 -4.28 -90.57
N LYS A 176 -78.09 -5.44 -90.15
CA LYS A 176 -79.53 -5.70 -90.00
C LYS A 176 -80.00 -5.19 -88.63
N ASN A 177 -81.05 -4.38 -88.58
CA ASN A 177 -81.66 -3.90 -87.34
C ASN A 177 -82.76 -4.83 -86.81
N SER A 178 -82.56 -6.14 -86.95
CA SER A 178 -83.58 -7.13 -86.56
C SER A 178 -83.63 -7.34 -85.05
N LEU A 179 -84.75 -7.84 -84.54
CA LEU A 179 -84.89 -8.24 -83.13
C LEU A 179 -83.77 -9.17 -82.67
N LEU A 180 -83.31 -10.07 -83.55
CA LEU A 180 -82.21 -11.00 -83.27
C LEU A 180 -80.89 -10.27 -83.01
N GLU A 181 -80.53 -9.28 -83.85
CA GLU A 181 -79.29 -8.52 -83.66
C GLU A 181 -79.35 -7.63 -82.40
N LYS A 182 -80.52 -7.04 -82.11
CA LYS A 182 -80.74 -6.29 -80.85
C LYS A 182 -80.60 -7.19 -79.61
N SER A 183 -81.10 -8.43 -79.69
CA SER A 183 -80.95 -9.40 -78.59
C SER A 183 -79.50 -9.83 -78.35
N LYS A 184 -78.63 -9.77 -79.39
CA LYS A 184 -77.19 -10.02 -79.23
C LYS A 184 -76.52 -8.92 -78.42
N LEU A 185 -76.85 -7.65 -78.64
CA LEU A 185 -76.30 -6.52 -77.86
C LEU A 185 -76.63 -6.65 -76.36
N VAL A 186 -77.88 -7.04 -76.04
CA VAL A 186 -78.31 -7.29 -74.66
C VAL A 186 -77.55 -8.46 -74.06
N LYS A 187 -77.40 -9.56 -74.82
CA LYS A 187 -76.63 -10.73 -74.38
C LYS A 187 -75.16 -10.40 -74.14
N GLU A 188 -74.51 -9.68 -75.05
CA GLU A 188 -73.12 -9.23 -74.90
C GLU A 188 -72.95 -8.32 -73.67
N LYS A 189 -73.94 -7.47 -73.36
CA LYS A 189 -73.95 -6.68 -72.12
C LYS A 189 -74.03 -7.56 -70.88
N ASP A 190 -74.90 -8.57 -70.87
CA ASP A 190 -75.03 -9.51 -69.74
C ASP A 190 -73.74 -10.33 -69.55
N ASP A 191 -73.13 -10.79 -70.65
CA ASP A 191 -71.83 -11.49 -70.64
C ASP A 191 -70.73 -10.59 -70.02
N LEU A 192 -70.72 -9.29 -70.32
CA LEU A 192 -69.79 -8.31 -69.72
C LEU A 192 -70.04 -8.10 -68.22
N PHE A 193 -71.30 -8.06 -67.77
CA PHE A 193 -71.61 -7.96 -66.34
C PHE A 193 -71.20 -9.21 -65.55
N GLN A 194 -71.30 -10.39 -66.16
CA GLN A 194 -70.78 -11.62 -65.59
C GLN A 194 -69.25 -11.56 -65.46
N LEU A 195 -68.55 -11.07 -66.48
CA LEU A 195 -67.10 -10.86 -66.43
C LEU A 195 -66.70 -9.82 -65.38
N ILE A 196 -67.43 -8.70 -65.26
CA ILE A 196 -67.17 -7.69 -64.22
C ILE A 196 -67.30 -8.29 -62.81
N SER A 197 -68.32 -9.12 -62.58
CA SER A 197 -68.50 -9.80 -61.28
C SER A 197 -67.33 -10.74 -60.97
N GLN A 198 -66.84 -11.48 -61.97
CA GLN A 198 -65.64 -12.32 -61.81
C GLN A 198 -64.39 -11.49 -61.49
N LEU A 199 -64.19 -10.38 -62.20
CA LEU A 199 -63.07 -9.47 -61.96
C LEU A 199 -63.14 -8.84 -60.55
N ASP A 200 -64.33 -8.52 -60.04
CA ASP A 200 -64.52 -8.01 -58.67
C ASP A 200 -64.12 -9.05 -57.61
N GLU A 201 -64.47 -10.33 -57.80
CA GLU A 201 -64.03 -11.42 -56.93
C GLU A 201 -62.50 -11.60 -56.98
N GLU A 202 -61.91 -11.53 -58.18
CA GLU A 202 -60.46 -11.64 -58.34
C GLU A 202 -59.71 -10.47 -57.68
N ILE A 203 -60.20 -9.23 -57.84
CA ILE A 203 -59.66 -8.04 -57.18
C ILE A 203 -59.72 -8.20 -55.66
N TYR A 204 -60.86 -8.62 -55.13
CA TYR A 204 -61.03 -8.82 -53.69
C TYR A 204 -60.05 -9.89 -53.16
N SER A 205 -59.87 -10.99 -53.90
CA SER A 205 -58.91 -12.03 -53.54
C SER A 205 -57.46 -11.51 -53.53
N ALA A 206 -57.09 -10.67 -54.50
CA ALA A 206 -55.76 -10.07 -54.59
C ALA A 206 -55.52 -9.03 -53.49
N GLU A 207 -56.55 -8.27 -53.10
CA GLU A 207 -56.49 -7.32 -51.98
C GLU A 207 -56.29 -8.04 -50.63
N ILE A 208 -56.89 -9.21 -50.42
CA ILE A 208 -56.63 -10.06 -49.26
C ILE A 208 -55.16 -10.50 -49.23
N ARG A 209 -54.63 -11.04 -50.34
CA ARG A 209 -53.23 -11.48 -50.44
C ARG A 209 -52.25 -10.31 -50.24
N LEU A 210 -52.56 -9.14 -50.79
CA LEU A 210 -51.78 -7.92 -50.59
C LEU A 210 -51.70 -7.53 -49.10
N ASN A 211 -52.83 -7.58 -48.37
CA ASN A 211 -52.84 -7.25 -46.94
C ASN A 211 -52.11 -8.29 -46.10
N PHE A 212 -52.23 -9.58 -46.43
CA PHE A 212 -51.45 -10.64 -45.80
C PHE A 212 -49.94 -10.36 -45.87
N HIS A 213 -49.40 -10.04 -47.05
CA HIS A 213 -47.97 -9.71 -47.18
C HIS A 213 -47.56 -8.41 -46.48
N LYS A 214 -48.47 -7.44 -46.29
CA LYS A 214 -48.19 -6.25 -45.47
C LYS A 214 -48.06 -6.59 -43.99
N GLU A 215 -48.91 -7.47 -43.47
CA GLU A 215 -48.83 -7.94 -42.08
C GLU A 215 -47.55 -8.73 -41.84
N GLU A 216 -47.16 -9.62 -42.77
CA GLU A 216 -45.87 -10.31 -42.71
C GLU A 216 -44.69 -9.34 -42.62
N LEU A 217 -44.67 -8.31 -43.47
CA LEU A 217 -43.60 -7.29 -43.45
C LEU A 217 -43.54 -6.51 -42.13
N PHE A 218 -44.70 -6.24 -41.50
CA PHE A 218 -44.75 -5.60 -40.19
C PHE A 218 -44.15 -6.49 -39.09
N VAL A 219 -44.48 -7.79 -39.10
CA VAL A 219 -43.92 -8.75 -38.14
C VAL A 219 -42.41 -8.89 -38.32
N ILE A 220 -41.94 -9.04 -39.56
CA ILE A 220 -40.51 -9.12 -39.89
C ILE A 220 -39.77 -7.85 -39.46
N GLY A 221 -40.36 -6.66 -39.69
CA GLY A 221 -39.78 -5.39 -39.25
C GLY A 221 -39.58 -5.30 -37.73
N ASN A 222 -40.55 -5.77 -36.94
CA ASN A 222 -40.42 -5.82 -35.48
C ASN A 222 -39.35 -6.83 -35.02
N ALA A 223 -39.25 -7.98 -35.70
CA ALA A 223 -38.23 -8.99 -35.40
C ALA A 223 -36.81 -8.45 -35.69
N LEU A 224 -36.61 -7.77 -36.82
CA LEU A 224 -35.33 -7.11 -37.16
C LEU A 224 -34.95 -6.02 -36.15
N ALA A 225 -35.90 -5.19 -35.71
CA ALA A 225 -35.64 -4.15 -34.70
C ALA A 225 -35.22 -4.75 -33.34
N SER A 226 -35.83 -5.87 -32.95
CA SER A 226 -35.48 -6.61 -31.73
C SER A 226 -34.06 -7.19 -31.82
N LEU A 227 -33.69 -7.80 -32.95
CA LEU A 227 -32.34 -8.31 -33.20
C LEU A 227 -31.28 -7.19 -33.14
N HIS A 228 -31.53 -6.05 -33.78
CA HIS A 228 -30.62 -4.90 -33.71
C HIS A 228 -30.35 -4.41 -32.28
N THR A 229 -31.38 -4.41 -31.43
CA THR A 229 -31.25 -3.99 -30.03
C THR A 229 -30.37 -4.96 -29.23
N LYS A 230 -30.51 -6.28 -29.46
CA LYS A 230 -29.68 -7.31 -28.82
C LYS A 230 -28.20 -7.18 -29.19
N ILE A 231 -27.91 -7.01 -30.48
CA ILE A 231 -26.54 -6.81 -31.00
C ILE A 231 -25.87 -5.61 -30.30
N SER A 232 -26.60 -4.50 -30.17
CA SER A 232 -26.07 -3.29 -29.50
C SER A 232 -25.73 -3.52 -28.03
N PHE A 233 -26.58 -4.23 -27.27
CA PHE A 233 -26.35 -4.52 -25.86
C PHE A 233 -25.10 -5.40 -25.65
N ASP A 234 -24.93 -6.42 -26.48
CA ASP A 234 -23.77 -7.33 -26.41
C ASP A 234 -22.45 -6.61 -26.73
N THR A 235 -22.46 -5.64 -27.68
CA THR A 235 -21.27 -4.82 -27.96
C THR A 235 -20.85 -3.92 -26.79
N GLU A 236 -21.80 -3.32 -26.07
CA GLU A 236 -21.49 -2.48 -24.89
C GLU A 236 -20.87 -3.32 -23.76
N LYS A 237 -21.41 -4.52 -23.53
CA LYS A 237 -20.89 -5.47 -22.55
C LYS A 237 -19.44 -5.86 -22.87
N LEU A 238 -19.11 -6.11 -24.14
CA LEU A 238 -17.75 -6.41 -24.59
C LEU A 238 -16.78 -5.26 -24.34
N ILE A 239 -17.17 -4.03 -24.68
CA ILE A 239 -16.33 -2.83 -24.48
C ILE A 239 -16.02 -2.66 -22.99
N ASN A 240 -17.04 -2.81 -22.13
CA ASN A 240 -16.87 -2.73 -20.69
C ASN A 240 -15.91 -3.82 -20.17
N CYS A 241 -16.08 -5.07 -20.61
CA CYS A 241 -15.17 -6.17 -20.23
C CYS A 241 -13.72 -5.91 -20.68
N ALA A 242 -13.52 -5.45 -21.92
CA ALA A 242 -12.19 -5.13 -22.45
C ALA A 242 -11.52 -3.98 -21.69
N THR A 243 -12.30 -2.97 -21.31
CA THR A 243 -11.83 -1.82 -20.53
C THR A 243 -11.43 -2.22 -19.11
N THR A 244 -12.23 -3.06 -18.46
CA THR A 244 -11.93 -3.62 -17.14
C THR A 244 -10.64 -4.46 -17.18
N GLN A 245 -10.50 -5.37 -18.13
CA GLN A 245 -9.28 -6.20 -18.25
C GLN A 245 -8.04 -5.34 -18.50
N ARG A 246 -8.14 -4.32 -19.37
CA ARG A 246 -7.03 -3.40 -19.61
C ARG A 246 -6.64 -2.65 -18.33
N SER A 247 -7.62 -2.27 -17.52
CA SER A 247 -7.39 -1.59 -16.24
C SER A 247 -6.70 -2.51 -15.24
N ILE A 248 -7.14 -3.76 -15.13
CA ILE A 248 -6.52 -4.80 -14.28
C ILE A 248 -5.05 -5.00 -14.69
N ASN A 249 -4.79 -5.25 -15.98
CA ASN A 249 -3.44 -5.44 -16.49
C ASN A 249 -2.55 -4.20 -16.23
N LEU A 250 -3.08 -2.98 -16.33
CA LEU A 250 -2.34 -1.76 -16.01
C LEU A 250 -1.99 -1.67 -14.53
N ILE A 251 -2.92 -2.05 -13.65
CA ILE A 251 -2.70 -2.10 -12.20
C ILE A 251 -1.62 -3.13 -11.87
N GLU A 252 -1.73 -4.35 -12.38
CA GLU A 252 -0.75 -5.43 -12.19
C GLU A 252 0.65 -5.01 -12.66
N ASN A 253 0.77 -4.45 -13.87
CA ASN A 253 2.06 -4.00 -14.40
C ASN A 253 2.68 -2.91 -13.53
N LYS A 254 1.89 -1.91 -13.11
CA LYS A 254 2.39 -0.81 -12.27
C LYS A 254 2.76 -1.30 -10.87
N ALA A 255 1.99 -2.23 -10.32
CA ALA A 255 2.25 -2.82 -9.02
C ALA A 255 3.53 -3.68 -9.05
N ASN A 256 3.73 -4.48 -10.10
CA ASN A 256 4.98 -5.23 -10.33
C ASN A 256 6.20 -4.31 -10.45
N GLN A 257 6.09 -3.19 -11.17
CA GLN A 257 7.16 -2.18 -11.22
C GLN A 257 7.47 -1.58 -9.84
N LEU A 258 6.45 -1.32 -9.03
CA LEU A 258 6.65 -0.82 -7.66
C LEU A 258 7.35 -1.88 -6.79
N ILE A 259 6.93 -3.14 -6.87
CA ILE A 259 7.56 -4.26 -6.15
C ILE A 259 9.03 -4.40 -6.55
N GLU A 260 9.33 -4.39 -7.85
CA GLU A 260 10.71 -4.48 -8.37
C GLU A 260 11.57 -3.31 -7.87
N ASN A 261 11.05 -2.08 -7.94
CA ASN A 261 11.75 -0.91 -7.41
C ASN A 261 12.04 -1.03 -5.90
N LYS A 262 11.08 -1.54 -5.11
CA LYS A 262 11.29 -1.78 -3.67
C LYS A 262 12.35 -2.86 -3.43
N ASN A 263 12.33 -3.96 -4.20
CA ASN A 263 13.35 -5.01 -4.12
C ASN A 263 14.75 -4.49 -4.46
N ILE A 264 14.88 -3.63 -5.47
CA ILE A 264 16.17 -2.99 -5.80
C ILE A 264 16.70 -2.17 -4.62
N ILE A 265 15.84 -1.40 -3.95
CA ILE A 265 16.23 -0.60 -2.79
C ILE A 265 16.61 -1.50 -1.61
N ILE A 266 15.80 -2.51 -1.31
CA ILE A 266 16.06 -3.48 -0.24
C ILE A 266 17.41 -4.17 -0.45
N ASN A 267 17.66 -4.72 -1.65
CA ASN A 267 18.91 -5.41 -1.96
C ASN A 267 20.12 -4.48 -1.80
N LYS A 268 20.03 -3.21 -2.24
CA LYS A 268 21.10 -2.22 -2.03
C LYS A 268 21.39 -1.97 -0.55
N LEU A 269 20.35 -1.86 0.27
CA LEU A 269 20.50 -1.67 1.72
C LEU A 269 21.09 -2.92 2.38
N GLU A 270 20.74 -4.12 1.92
CA GLU A 270 21.32 -5.39 2.36
C GLU A 270 22.80 -5.52 1.99
N ASP A 271 23.18 -5.12 0.78
CA ASP A 271 24.58 -5.06 0.34
C ASP A 271 25.38 -4.09 1.21
N GLU A 272 24.83 -2.90 1.50
CA GLU A 272 25.46 -1.94 2.41
C GLU A 272 25.60 -2.48 3.84
N ILE A 273 24.61 -3.22 4.34
CA ILE A 273 24.70 -3.89 5.65
C ILE A 273 25.82 -4.93 5.63
N THR A 274 25.91 -5.72 4.56
CA THR A 274 26.95 -6.75 4.40
C THR A 274 28.33 -6.12 4.41
N LYS A 275 28.53 -5.06 3.61
CA LYS A 275 29.76 -4.28 3.58
C LYS A 275 30.12 -3.68 4.94
N ASN A 276 29.16 -3.03 5.61
CA ASN A 276 29.40 -2.46 6.94
C ASN A 276 29.77 -3.54 7.98
N ASN A 277 29.22 -4.75 7.88
CA ASN A 277 29.61 -5.88 8.73
C ASN A 277 31.02 -6.40 8.42
N GLU A 278 31.44 -6.39 7.15
CA GLU A 278 32.81 -6.73 6.75
C GLU A 278 33.80 -5.67 7.25
N ASP A 279 33.51 -4.39 7.02
CA ASP A 279 34.30 -3.26 7.53
C ASP A 279 34.46 -3.35 9.06
N LYS A 280 33.38 -3.71 9.76
CA LYS A 280 33.40 -3.91 11.22
C LYS A 280 34.34 -5.04 11.66
N LYS A 281 34.48 -6.12 10.88
CA LYS A 281 35.42 -7.22 11.18
C LYS A 281 36.89 -6.81 10.97
N LEU A 282 37.14 -5.85 10.09
CA LEU A 282 38.48 -5.32 9.82
C LEU A 282 38.96 -4.37 10.92
N ILE A 283 38.03 -3.78 11.69
CA ILE A 283 38.39 -2.95 12.84
C ILE A 283 38.98 -3.85 13.93
N ASN A 284 40.31 -3.81 14.05
CA ASN A 284 41.01 -4.53 15.09
C ASN A 284 40.92 -3.76 16.41
N ASN A 285 40.11 -4.26 17.35
CA ASN A 285 40.17 -3.76 18.71
C ASN A 285 41.53 -4.10 19.32
N LYS A 286 42.12 -3.16 20.06
CA LYS A 286 43.39 -3.38 20.77
C LYS A 286 43.30 -4.56 21.74
N PHE A 287 42.10 -4.80 22.27
CA PHE A 287 41.79 -5.84 23.24
C PHE A 287 40.54 -6.61 22.83
N THR A 288 40.56 -7.90 23.08
CA THR A 288 39.43 -8.80 22.87
C THR A 288 38.46 -8.72 24.04
N LYS A 289 37.19 -9.06 23.76
CA LYS A 289 36.15 -9.18 24.79
C LYS A 289 36.55 -10.15 25.93
N ASN A 290 37.26 -11.22 25.60
CA ASN A 290 37.66 -12.22 26.59
C ASN A 290 38.75 -11.70 27.53
N GLU A 291 39.69 -10.90 27.03
CA GLU A 291 40.71 -10.23 27.85
C GLU A 291 40.05 -9.27 28.83
N ILE A 292 39.14 -8.40 28.36
CA ILE A 292 38.40 -7.46 29.22
C ILE A 292 37.59 -8.20 30.29
N PHE A 293 36.98 -9.33 29.94
CA PHE A 293 36.24 -10.15 30.91
C PHE A 293 37.15 -10.89 31.89
N SER A 294 38.38 -11.25 31.49
CA SER A 294 39.37 -11.80 32.41
C SER A 294 39.80 -10.75 33.42
N GLU A 295 40.16 -9.56 32.95
CA GLU A 295 40.56 -8.45 33.80
C GLU A 295 39.43 -8.06 34.77
N PHE A 296 38.18 -8.04 34.31
CA PHE A 296 37.02 -7.83 35.18
C PHE A 296 37.02 -8.79 36.38
N ARG A 297 37.29 -10.07 36.15
CA ARG A 297 37.29 -11.10 37.20
C ARG A 297 38.50 -10.98 38.12
N GLU A 298 39.65 -10.60 37.60
CA GLU A 298 40.86 -10.37 38.38
C GLU A 298 40.68 -9.18 39.34
N ILE A 299 40.21 -8.03 38.82
CA ILE A 299 39.90 -6.85 39.64
C ILE A 299 38.77 -7.17 40.63
N PHE A 300 37.74 -7.89 40.20
CA PHE A 300 36.65 -8.29 41.10
C PHE A 300 37.18 -9.16 42.25
N THR A 301 38.07 -10.12 41.98
CA THR A 301 38.69 -10.95 43.02
C THR A 301 39.50 -10.11 44.01
N GLU A 302 40.35 -9.21 43.51
CA GLU A 302 41.18 -8.32 44.33
C GLU A 302 40.32 -7.46 45.26
N LEU A 303 39.35 -6.73 44.67
CA LEU A 303 38.55 -5.76 45.42
C LEU A 303 37.49 -6.42 46.30
N ASN A 304 36.95 -7.59 45.93
CA ASN A 304 36.04 -8.35 46.79
C ASN A 304 36.71 -8.76 48.11
N SER A 305 37.97 -9.21 48.03
CA SER A 305 38.76 -9.54 49.22
C SER A 305 39.10 -8.30 50.06
N PHE A 306 39.33 -7.16 49.43
CA PHE A 306 39.72 -5.94 50.15
C PHE A 306 38.53 -5.25 50.84
N LEU A 307 37.38 -5.20 50.17
CA LEU A 307 36.16 -4.52 50.64
C LEU A 307 35.25 -5.38 51.54
N ASN A 308 35.61 -6.64 51.77
CA ASN A 308 34.80 -7.60 52.53
C ASN A 308 33.34 -7.65 52.04
N THR A 309 33.16 -7.94 50.75
CA THR A 309 31.83 -8.09 50.12
C THR A 309 31.39 -9.56 50.00
N ASP A 310 32.24 -10.51 50.41
CA ASP A 310 31.92 -11.94 50.58
C ASP A 310 31.33 -12.67 49.36
N TYR A 311 31.65 -12.22 48.13
CA TYR A 311 31.32 -12.98 46.93
C TYR A 311 32.14 -14.27 46.84
N SER A 312 31.46 -15.38 46.51
CA SER A 312 32.12 -16.67 46.28
C SER A 312 32.91 -16.69 44.97
N THR A 313 33.92 -17.56 44.90
CA THR A 313 34.74 -17.75 43.70
C THR A 313 33.91 -18.21 42.49
N ASP A 314 32.87 -19.03 42.71
CA ASP A 314 31.95 -19.46 41.65
C ASP A 314 31.20 -18.27 41.03
N VAL A 315 30.67 -17.36 41.87
CA VAL A 315 29.98 -16.14 41.40
C VAL A 315 30.93 -15.27 40.59
N ILE A 316 32.14 -15.02 41.10
CA ILE A 316 33.15 -14.20 40.42
C ILE A 316 33.49 -14.81 39.06
N SER A 317 33.73 -16.13 38.99
CA SER A 317 34.14 -16.82 37.76
C SER A 317 33.12 -16.69 36.61
N LYS A 318 31.83 -16.60 36.93
CA LYS A 318 30.72 -16.48 35.97
C LYS A 318 30.36 -15.03 35.64
N SER A 319 30.94 -14.08 36.37
CA SER A 319 30.64 -12.66 36.26
C SER A 319 31.42 -11.98 35.14
N ASN A 320 30.82 -10.92 34.60
CA ASN A 320 31.47 -10.00 33.68
C ASN A 320 30.83 -8.61 33.83
N ILE A 321 31.23 -7.65 32.99
CA ILE A 321 30.72 -6.28 33.04
C ILE A 321 29.18 -6.22 32.95
N HIS A 322 28.50 -7.19 32.33
CA HIS A 322 27.04 -7.20 32.21
C HIS A 322 26.31 -7.76 33.44
N SER A 323 27.04 -8.25 34.44
CA SER A 323 26.45 -8.84 35.66
C SER A 323 26.04 -7.80 36.71
N TYR A 324 25.80 -6.55 36.32
CA TYR A 324 25.58 -5.43 37.26
C TYR A 324 24.45 -5.67 38.27
N THR A 325 23.37 -6.36 37.89
CA THR A 325 22.23 -6.61 38.78
C THR A 325 22.58 -7.46 40.01
N GLN A 326 23.64 -8.26 39.95
CA GLN A 326 24.07 -9.09 41.08
C GLN A 326 24.70 -8.27 42.21
N PHE A 327 25.09 -7.01 41.93
CA PHE A 327 25.70 -6.11 42.91
C PHE A 327 24.65 -5.32 43.71
N ASP A 328 23.39 -5.29 43.26
CA ASP A 328 22.30 -4.57 43.94
C ASP A 328 21.87 -5.25 45.25
N THR A 329 21.92 -6.58 45.32
CA THR A 329 21.25 -7.36 46.40
C THR A 329 22.20 -8.29 47.16
N ASN A 330 23.45 -7.89 47.37
CA ASN A 330 24.42 -8.73 48.05
C ASN A 330 24.43 -8.51 49.57
N GLY A 331 23.88 -9.47 50.31
CA GLY A 331 23.89 -9.45 51.77
C GLY A 331 22.91 -8.44 52.37
N GLY A 332 23.30 -7.81 53.49
CA GLY A 332 22.51 -6.77 54.14
C GLY A 332 22.63 -5.41 53.42
N ALA A 333 21.86 -4.41 53.87
CA ALA A 333 21.86 -3.08 53.24
C ALA A 333 23.26 -2.45 53.18
N ALA A 334 24.06 -2.57 54.24
CA ALA A 334 25.43 -2.09 54.26
C ALA A 334 26.33 -2.84 53.27
N ASP A 335 26.13 -4.15 53.11
CA ASP A 335 26.93 -4.99 52.20
C ASP A 335 26.59 -4.72 50.73
N SER A 336 25.30 -4.51 50.43
CA SER A 336 24.83 -4.05 49.12
C SER A 336 25.49 -2.72 48.72
N THR A 337 25.61 -1.74 49.63
CA THR A 337 26.29 -0.48 49.29
C THR A 337 27.78 -0.66 48.99
N ARG A 338 28.48 -1.56 49.71
CA ARG A 338 29.88 -1.90 49.41
C ARG A 338 30.00 -2.65 48.09
N SER A 339 29.02 -3.50 47.77
CA SER A 339 28.96 -4.22 46.50
C SER A 339 28.73 -3.27 45.31
N ILE A 340 27.89 -2.26 45.48
CA ILE A 340 27.70 -1.21 44.48
C ILE A 340 29.01 -0.43 44.25
N PHE A 341 29.68 -0.04 45.33
CA PHE A 341 30.98 0.62 45.25
C PHE A 341 32.04 -0.24 44.55
N LEU A 342 32.06 -1.54 44.87
CA LEU A 342 32.93 -2.52 44.24
C LEU A 342 32.73 -2.56 42.72
N TYR A 343 31.48 -2.66 42.25
CA TYR A 343 31.20 -2.72 40.82
C TYR A 343 31.61 -1.44 40.09
N HIS A 344 31.29 -0.26 40.63
CA HIS A 344 31.75 1.01 40.07
C HIS A 344 33.29 1.07 40.04
N SER A 345 33.96 0.63 41.09
CA SER A 345 35.43 0.59 41.14
C SER A 345 36.04 -0.32 40.07
N ILE A 346 35.43 -1.48 39.83
CA ILE A 346 35.83 -2.38 38.73
C ILE A 346 35.65 -1.68 37.38
N LEU A 347 34.48 -1.05 37.15
CA LEU A 347 34.21 -0.37 35.89
C LEU A 347 35.22 0.75 35.62
N ILE A 348 35.49 1.61 36.60
CA ILE A 348 36.44 2.71 36.43
C ILE A 348 37.84 2.21 36.09
N LYS A 349 38.32 1.16 36.77
CA LYS A 349 39.62 0.53 36.45
C LYS A 349 39.64 -0.07 35.04
N LEU A 350 38.56 -0.73 34.60
CA LEU A 350 38.47 -1.27 33.24
C LEU A 350 38.43 -0.16 32.18
N ILE A 351 37.68 0.91 32.44
CA ILE A 351 37.61 2.07 31.56
C ILE A 351 39.00 2.67 31.40
N GLU A 352 39.74 2.84 32.50
CA GLU A 352 41.11 3.35 32.42
C GLU A 352 42.03 2.44 31.60
N GLY A 353 41.96 1.12 31.80
CA GLY A 353 42.85 0.17 31.13
C GLY A 353 42.53 -0.05 29.65
N PHE A 354 41.25 -0.01 29.28
CA PHE A 354 40.76 -0.47 27.97
C PHE A 354 40.06 0.58 27.11
N SER A 355 39.53 1.65 27.71
CA SER A 355 38.83 2.69 26.96
C SER A 355 39.81 3.57 26.17
N LYS A 356 39.31 4.12 25.05
CA LYS A 356 40.00 5.17 24.28
C LYS A 356 39.30 6.52 24.43
N GLU A 357 38.25 6.58 25.24
CA GLU A 357 37.48 7.81 25.46
C GLU A 357 38.13 8.70 26.53
N VAL A 358 37.65 9.94 26.63
CA VAL A 358 38.01 10.82 27.74
C VAL A 358 37.46 10.23 29.03
N ILE A 359 38.29 9.97 30.04
CA ILE A 359 37.79 9.44 31.31
C ILE A 359 37.12 10.57 32.08
N ALA A 360 35.83 10.44 32.34
CA ALA A 360 35.10 11.42 33.16
C ALA A 360 35.51 11.32 34.63
N PRO A 361 35.40 12.42 35.40
CA PRO A 361 35.67 12.37 36.83
C PRO A 361 34.73 11.41 37.56
N PHE A 362 35.28 10.60 38.47
CA PHE A 362 34.48 9.70 39.31
C PHE A 362 33.93 10.48 40.50
N ILE A 363 32.62 10.70 40.50
CA ILE A 363 31.90 11.49 41.51
C ILE A 363 31.15 10.57 42.45
N ILE A 364 31.41 10.71 43.75
CA ILE A 364 30.80 9.88 44.79
C ILE A 364 30.19 10.79 45.85
N ASP A 365 28.87 10.70 45.98
CA ASP A 365 28.13 11.44 46.99
C ASP A 365 27.83 10.60 48.22
N THR A 366 28.41 11.00 49.35
CA THR A 366 28.23 10.42 50.68
C THR A 366 28.65 8.95 50.72
N PRO A 367 29.96 8.65 50.72
CA PRO A 367 30.49 7.28 50.71
C PRO A 367 30.14 6.44 51.96
N ASN A 368 29.83 7.10 53.09
CA ASN A 368 29.46 6.41 54.33
C ASN A 368 27.95 6.09 54.38
N GLN A 369 27.43 5.40 53.37
CA GLN A 369 26.02 5.00 53.37
C GLN A 369 25.73 3.88 54.35
N GLN A 370 24.49 3.89 54.88
CA GLN A 370 24.01 2.91 55.85
C GLN A 370 24.87 2.83 57.13
N GLU A 371 25.62 3.89 57.45
CA GLU A 371 26.54 3.97 58.59
C GLU A 371 27.47 2.75 58.65
N GLN A 372 28.36 2.64 57.66
CA GLN A 372 29.32 1.52 57.60
C GLN A 372 30.09 1.41 58.92
N ALA A 373 30.38 0.16 59.31
CA ALA A 373 31.34 -0.10 60.37
C ALA A 373 32.67 0.60 60.06
N LYS A 374 33.35 1.12 61.10
CA LYS A 374 34.56 1.93 60.97
C LYS A 374 35.59 1.32 60.00
N GLU A 375 35.91 0.04 60.16
CA GLU A 375 36.87 -0.67 59.31
C GLU A 375 36.44 -0.71 57.84
N ASN A 376 35.14 -0.93 57.58
CA ASN A 376 34.61 -0.98 56.23
C ASN A 376 34.62 0.41 55.56
N TYR A 377 34.33 1.47 56.32
CA TYR A 377 34.43 2.83 55.81
C TYR A 377 35.89 3.19 55.48
N GLU A 378 36.84 2.83 56.34
CA GLU A 378 38.28 3.01 56.10
C GLU A 378 38.73 2.28 54.83
N LYS A 379 38.22 1.07 54.57
CA LYS A 379 38.46 0.32 53.33
C LYS A 379 37.90 1.01 52.08
N ILE A 380 36.70 1.59 52.15
CA ILE A 380 36.12 2.37 51.03
C ILE A 380 37.02 3.56 50.70
N ILE A 381 37.39 4.35 51.70
CA ILE A 381 38.27 5.53 51.51
C ILE A 381 39.66 5.13 51.01
N SER A 382 40.23 4.06 51.59
CA SER A 382 41.54 3.54 51.15
C SER A 382 41.51 3.04 49.71
N THR A 383 40.40 2.46 49.25
CA THR A 383 40.25 2.07 47.83
C THR A 383 40.31 3.29 46.93
N LEU A 384 39.60 4.37 47.27
CA LEU A 384 39.60 5.61 46.50
C LEU A 384 40.98 6.23 46.34
N PHE A 385 41.82 6.11 47.37
CA PHE A 385 43.14 6.72 47.37
C PHE A 385 44.23 5.81 46.78
N ASN A 386 44.23 4.53 47.14
CA ASN A 386 45.36 3.64 46.90
C ASN A 386 45.16 2.68 45.72
N LYS A 387 43.93 2.54 45.21
CA LYS A 387 43.60 1.55 44.18
C LYS A 387 43.27 2.15 42.81
N PHE A 388 43.08 3.47 42.72
CA PHE A 388 42.97 4.18 41.45
C PHE A 388 44.29 4.87 41.11
N SER A 389 44.54 5.07 39.82
CA SER A 389 45.73 5.79 39.37
C SER A 389 45.55 7.31 39.51
N GLU A 390 46.65 8.04 39.32
CA GLU A 390 46.65 9.51 39.24
C GLU A 390 45.92 10.06 37.99
N ASN A 391 45.60 9.21 36.99
CA ASN A 391 44.88 9.63 35.79
C ASN A 391 43.38 9.80 36.02
N ILE A 392 42.84 9.28 37.13
CA ILE A 392 41.41 9.33 37.45
C ILE A 392 41.17 10.48 38.43
N GLN A 393 40.46 11.50 37.98
CA GLN A 393 39.98 12.55 38.88
C GLN A 393 38.82 12.04 39.73
N ILE A 394 38.92 12.18 41.05
CA ILE A 394 37.88 11.76 42.00
C ILE A 394 37.29 12.99 42.70
N PHE A 395 35.96 13.09 42.69
CA PHE A 395 35.21 14.04 43.52
C PHE A 395 34.48 13.28 44.61
N LEU A 396 34.87 13.52 45.86
CA LEU A 396 34.28 12.88 47.03
C LEU A 396 33.50 13.90 47.85
N CYS A 397 32.17 13.79 47.85
CA CYS A 397 31.33 14.56 48.77
C CYS A 397 31.15 13.75 50.05
N ALA A 398 31.86 14.11 51.12
CA ALA A 398 31.81 13.39 52.39
C ALA A 398 31.61 14.35 53.57
N MET A 399 31.06 13.81 54.66
CA MET A 399 31.05 14.48 55.96
C MET A 399 32.40 14.33 56.65
N GLU A 400 32.72 15.20 57.60
CA GLU A 400 33.95 15.08 58.38
C GLU A 400 34.04 13.72 59.07
N ASN A 401 35.15 13.02 58.85
CA ASN A 401 35.48 11.75 59.45
C ASN A 401 37.00 11.58 59.48
N THR A 402 37.54 10.96 60.53
CA THR A 402 38.98 10.73 60.69
C THR A 402 39.57 9.83 59.62
N ALA A 403 38.78 8.94 59.01
CA ALA A 403 39.23 8.09 57.91
C ALA A 403 39.62 8.90 56.65
N LEU A 404 39.16 10.14 56.53
CA LEU A 404 39.49 11.04 55.42
C LEU A 404 40.80 11.80 55.63
N ASP A 405 41.38 11.78 56.82
CA ASP A 405 42.55 12.63 57.12
C ASP A 405 43.74 12.36 56.18
N PRO A 406 44.12 11.10 55.86
CA PRO A 406 45.16 10.83 54.85
C PRO A 406 44.78 11.31 53.44
N PHE A 407 43.49 11.30 53.12
CA PHE A 407 42.97 11.75 51.82
C PHE A 407 43.03 13.27 51.68
N LYS A 408 42.75 14.00 52.76
CA LYS A 408 42.76 15.48 52.79
C LYS A 408 44.15 16.06 52.54
N GLU A 409 45.21 15.37 52.95
CA GLU A 409 46.60 15.84 52.75
C GLU A 409 46.95 15.97 51.26
N ASN A 410 46.37 15.13 50.41
CA ASN A 410 46.65 15.06 48.98
C ASN A 410 45.46 15.47 48.10
N ALA A 411 44.45 16.12 48.67
CA ALA A 411 43.24 16.53 47.96
C ALA A 411 42.96 18.03 48.14
N ASN A 412 42.33 18.63 47.12
CA ASN A 412 41.76 19.96 47.26
C ASN A 412 40.45 19.90 48.05
N VAL A 413 40.46 20.37 49.30
CA VAL A 413 39.29 20.33 50.18
C VAL A 413 38.43 21.57 49.99
N ILE A 414 37.18 21.36 49.57
CA ILE A 414 36.17 22.42 49.45
C ILE A 414 35.15 22.27 50.58
N THR A 415 35.23 23.14 51.59
CA THR A 415 34.29 23.15 52.71
C THR A 415 33.04 23.97 52.36
N LEU A 416 31.88 23.33 52.34
CA LEU A 416 30.59 23.99 52.14
C LEU A 416 30.04 24.51 53.47
N SER A 417 30.10 25.83 53.67
CA SER A 417 29.66 26.49 54.92
C SER A 417 28.25 27.08 54.86
N CYS A 418 27.68 27.23 53.66
CA CYS A 418 26.37 27.88 53.46
C CYS A 418 25.27 26.85 53.17
N LYS A 419 24.24 26.82 54.03
CA LYS A 419 23.09 25.91 53.89
C LYS A 419 22.38 26.11 52.55
N LYS A 420 22.17 25.03 51.79
CA LYS A 420 21.50 25.01 50.48
C LYS A 420 22.17 25.91 49.41
N SER A 421 23.45 26.24 49.56
CA SER A 421 24.21 27.01 48.57
C SER A 421 25.49 26.27 48.22
N LEU A 422 25.57 25.75 46.99
CA LEU A 422 26.79 25.15 46.45
C LEU A 422 27.74 26.22 45.89
N LEU A 423 27.18 27.32 45.38
CA LEU A 423 27.92 28.42 44.78
C LEU A 423 28.20 29.52 45.82
N GLN A 424 29.35 30.18 45.68
CA GLN A 424 29.78 31.32 46.50
C GLN A 424 29.55 32.60 45.70
N LYS A 425 28.77 33.54 46.24
CA LYS A 425 28.40 34.78 45.54
C LYS A 425 29.63 35.62 45.21
N GLU A 426 30.61 35.60 46.10
CA GLU A 426 31.86 36.36 46.02
C GLU A 426 32.70 35.90 44.82
N LYS A 427 32.62 34.61 44.45
CA LYS A 427 33.36 34.04 43.30
C LYS A 427 32.64 34.24 41.96
N TYR A 428 31.42 34.77 41.95
CA TYR A 428 30.62 34.83 40.72
C TYR A 428 31.30 35.59 39.60
N ILE A 429 31.89 36.76 39.89
CA ILE A 429 32.53 37.61 38.87
C ILE A 429 33.76 36.91 38.28
N ASP A 430 34.60 36.30 39.11
CA ASP A 430 35.81 35.60 38.67
C ASP A 430 35.47 34.35 37.84
N VAL A 431 34.51 33.56 38.30
CA VAL A 431 34.02 32.38 37.59
C VAL A 431 33.38 32.78 36.26
N LEU A 432 32.54 33.82 36.25
CA LEU A 432 31.91 34.33 35.03
C LEU A 432 32.97 34.78 34.01
N LYS A 433 34.00 35.49 34.47
CA LYS A 433 35.12 35.93 33.61
C LYS A 433 35.84 34.72 33.02
N TYR A 434 36.20 33.73 33.84
CA TYR A 434 36.84 32.49 33.38
C TYR A 434 36.00 31.78 32.32
N PHE A 435 34.70 31.59 32.55
CA PHE A 435 33.80 30.97 31.56
C PHE A 435 33.65 31.80 30.29
N THR A 436 33.64 33.13 30.40
CA THR A 436 33.55 34.02 29.23
C THR A 436 34.80 33.92 28.37
N ASP A 437 35.98 33.86 28.99
CA ASP A 437 37.25 33.72 28.29
C ASP A 437 37.39 32.33 27.66
N LEU A 438 37.04 31.26 28.39
CA LEU A 438 36.99 29.90 27.86
C LEU A 438 36.03 29.79 26.65
N LYS A 439 34.86 30.44 26.72
CA LYS A 439 33.91 30.44 25.60
C LYS A 439 34.50 31.11 24.36
N LYS A 440 35.19 32.24 24.51
CA LYS A 440 35.88 32.91 23.38
C LYS A 440 36.95 32.01 22.76
N GLU A 441 37.71 31.29 23.57
CA GLU A 441 38.71 30.33 23.08
C GLU A 441 38.07 29.20 22.28
N ILE A 442 36.98 28.60 22.79
CA ILE A 442 36.23 27.55 22.08
C ILE A 442 35.66 28.10 20.77
N ASP A 443 35.00 29.26 20.79
CA ASP A 443 34.41 29.87 19.59
C ASP A 443 35.48 30.22 18.55
N SER A 444 36.71 30.57 18.98
CA SER A 444 37.84 30.83 18.08
C SER A 444 38.50 29.58 17.50
N ASN A 445 38.44 28.44 18.21
CA ASN A 445 39.02 27.16 17.80
C ASN A 445 38.03 26.22 17.13
N THR A 446 36.73 26.54 17.13
CA THR A 446 35.71 25.77 16.42
C THR A 446 35.74 26.15 14.94
N ILE A 447 36.72 25.63 14.21
CA ILE A 447 36.54 25.40 12.77
C ILE A 447 35.42 24.37 12.67
N ILE A 448 34.28 24.85 12.20
CA ILE A 448 33.03 24.13 12.02
C ILE A 448 33.29 22.88 11.18
N THR A 449 33.46 21.72 11.82
CA THR A 449 33.27 20.43 11.17
C THR A 449 31.81 20.03 11.37
N PHE A 450 31.00 20.33 10.34
CA PHE A 450 29.70 19.69 10.10
C PHE A 450 29.88 18.28 9.55
#